data_AF-A0A559RBV8-F1
#
_entry.id   AF-A0A559RBV8-F1
#
_cell.length_a   1.000
_cell.length_b   1.000
_cell.length_c   1.000
_cell.angle_alpha   90.00
_cell.angle_beta   90.00
_cell.angle_gamma   90.00
#
_symmetry.space_group_name_H-M   'P 1'
#
loop_
_entity.id
_entity.type
_entity.pdbx_description
1 polymer ?
#
loop_
_entity_poly.entity_id
_entity_poly.type
_entity_poly.pdbx_seq_one_letter_code
_entity_poly.pdbx_strand_id
1 'polypeptide(L)'
;MTLLRKVTYLLLAMLFFACSSEHETKTAPTDIIDSNEIQSKFLFREALKDLDIKIKNFKNEKKLELSNDLIIGQDNNGFVFKDENIKELISLQTKRVGLLTGYDIVISEFDLLKANDNNGYPMLIVKGYCNQSKEVLSVGLDLLKLEKGYSYRVEDPISSVVCAGCRRGCNPKRDSSGDGYCTECKISNSNCTKTETL
;
A
#
# COMPACT_ATOMS: atom_id res chain seq x y z
N MET A 1 -35.20 57.72 -16.56
CA MET A 1 -34.75 56.33 -16.32
C MET A 1 -33.39 56.06 -16.97
N THR A 2 -32.34 56.83 -16.62
CA THR A 2 -31.02 56.72 -17.27
C THR A 2 -29.83 56.90 -16.31
N LEU A 3 -30.08 57.01 -15.00
CA LEU A 3 -29.01 57.04 -13.98
C LEU A 3 -28.72 55.68 -13.34
N LEU A 4 -29.69 54.76 -13.26
CA LEU A 4 -29.49 53.45 -12.61
C LEU A 4 -28.68 52.43 -13.45
N ARG A 5 -28.49 52.70 -14.75
CA ARG A 5 -27.83 51.76 -15.67
C ARG A 5 -26.32 51.99 -15.83
N LYS A 6 -25.79 53.07 -15.25
CA LYS A 6 -24.35 53.41 -15.29
C LYS A 6 -23.59 53.04 -14.01
N VAL A 7 -24.30 52.73 -12.92
CA VAL A 7 -23.67 52.34 -11.64
C VAL A 7 -23.30 50.85 -11.61
N THR A 8 -23.92 50.01 -12.45
CA THR A 8 -23.64 48.57 -12.50
C THR A 8 -22.37 48.20 -13.28
N TYR A 9 -21.83 49.09 -14.12
CA TYR A 9 -20.57 48.83 -14.84
C TYR A 9 -19.31 49.27 -14.08
N LEU A 10 -19.44 50.09 -13.02
CA LEU A 10 -18.29 50.54 -12.23
C LEU A 10 -17.92 49.53 -11.10
N LEU A 11 -18.82 48.61 -10.77
CA LEU A 11 -18.60 47.59 -9.73
C LEU A 11 -18.00 46.28 -10.28
N LEU A 12 -17.88 46.11 -11.60
CA LEU A 12 -17.26 44.93 -12.21
C LEU A 12 -15.76 45.08 -12.53
N ALA A 13 -15.19 46.28 -12.38
CA ALA A 13 -13.79 46.55 -12.72
C ALA A 13 -12.82 46.50 -11.51
N MET A 14 -13.32 46.19 -10.30
CA MET A 14 -12.52 46.19 -9.07
C MET A 14 -12.07 44.80 -8.59
N LEU A 15 -12.29 43.72 -9.37
CA LEU A 15 -11.86 42.36 -9.00
C LEU A 15 -10.54 41.89 -9.64
N PHE A 16 -9.78 42.77 -10.29
CA PHE A 16 -8.52 42.37 -10.96
C PHE A 16 -7.26 43.12 -10.52
N PHE A 17 -7.25 43.80 -9.37
CA PHE A 17 -6.03 44.34 -8.79
C PHE A 17 -5.77 43.80 -7.38
N ALA A 18 -5.23 42.58 -7.33
CA ALA A 18 -4.42 42.11 -6.22
C ALA A 18 -3.34 41.15 -6.73
N CYS A 19 -2.46 41.67 -7.59
CA CYS A 19 -1.15 41.11 -7.85
C CYS A 19 -0.19 42.29 -8.08
N SER A 20 0.44 42.76 -7.00
CA SER A 20 1.86 43.12 -6.99
C SER A 20 2.21 43.70 -5.62
N SER A 21 2.93 42.92 -4.83
CA SER A 21 3.98 43.45 -3.98
C SER A 21 5.05 42.39 -3.86
N GLU A 22 6.14 42.55 -4.63
CA GLU A 22 7.44 42.00 -4.25
C GLU A 22 7.78 42.55 -2.87
N HIS A 23 7.76 41.66 -1.88
CA HIS A 23 8.56 41.81 -0.69
C HIS A 23 9.14 40.44 -0.38
N GLU A 24 10.44 40.29 -0.67
CA GLU A 24 11.26 39.21 -0.15
C GLU A 24 11.09 39.15 1.37
N THR A 25 10.37 38.15 1.86
CA THR A 25 10.50 37.68 3.23
C THR A 25 10.28 36.18 3.24
N LYS A 26 11.30 35.47 3.70
CA LYS A 26 11.37 34.02 3.87
C LYS A 26 10.10 33.49 4.55
N THR A 27 9.31 32.69 3.86
CA THR A 27 8.16 31.97 4.43
C THR A 27 8.06 30.55 3.87
N ALA A 28 7.60 29.69 4.77
CA ALA A 28 7.40 28.24 4.72
C ALA A 28 6.84 27.68 3.40
N PRO A 29 7.04 26.37 3.12
CA PRO A 29 6.52 25.75 1.90
C PRO A 29 5.01 25.95 1.84
N THR A 30 4.55 26.61 0.78
CA THR A 30 3.14 26.67 0.40
C THR A 30 2.75 25.28 -0.07
N ASP A 31 2.12 24.51 0.83
CA ASP A 31 1.42 23.28 0.48
C ASP A 31 0.26 23.64 -0.46
N ILE A 32 0.53 23.61 -1.77
CA ILE A 32 -0.53 23.53 -2.77
C ILE A 32 -1.15 22.15 -2.57
N ILE A 33 -2.25 22.12 -1.83
CA ILE A 33 -3.05 20.91 -1.64
C ILE A 33 -3.54 20.47 -3.03
N ASP A 34 -2.89 19.45 -3.59
CA ASP A 34 -3.27 18.86 -4.87
C ASP A 34 -4.62 18.15 -4.68
N SER A 35 -5.66 18.65 -5.34
CA SER A 35 -7.00 18.07 -5.26
C SER A 35 -7.03 16.62 -5.73
N ASN A 36 -6.10 16.22 -6.61
CA ASN A 36 -5.96 14.84 -7.07
C ASN A 36 -5.40 13.94 -5.96
N GLU A 37 -4.46 14.44 -5.16
CA GLU A 37 -3.91 13.71 -4.02
C GLU A 37 -4.99 13.47 -2.95
N ILE A 38 -5.81 14.49 -2.63
CA ILE A 38 -6.96 14.31 -1.71
C ILE A 38 -7.95 13.29 -2.25
N GLN A 39 -8.31 13.39 -3.53
CA GLN A 39 -9.28 12.49 -4.14
C GLN A 39 -8.79 11.04 -4.12
N SER A 40 -7.51 10.81 -4.42
CA SER A 40 -6.91 9.48 -4.34
C SER A 40 -6.95 8.90 -2.91
N LYS A 41 -6.57 9.69 -1.89
CA LYS A 41 -6.63 9.29 -0.48
C LYS A 41 -8.05 8.96 -0.03
N PHE A 42 -9.05 9.73 -0.49
CA PHE A 42 -10.45 9.45 -0.21
C PHE A 42 -10.89 8.11 -0.82
N LEU A 43 -10.57 7.87 -2.09
CA LEU A 43 -10.89 6.61 -2.79
C LEU A 43 -10.25 5.39 -2.11
N PHE A 44 -8.97 5.49 -1.70
CA PHE A 44 -8.31 4.42 -0.97
C PHE A 44 -8.97 4.14 0.38
N ARG A 45 -9.42 5.18 1.10
CA ARG A 45 -10.11 5.02 2.38
C ARG A 45 -11.47 4.33 2.21
N GLU A 46 -12.22 4.64 1.17
CA GLU A 46 -13.50 3.98 0.87
C GLU A 46 -13.28 2.52 0.48
N ALA A 47 -12.35 2.25 -0.44
CA ALA A 47 -11.98 0.90 -0.83
C ALA A 47 -11.49 0.04 0.35
N LEU A 48 -10.75 0.64 1.30
CA LEU A 48 -10.29 -0.05 2.51
C LEU A 48 -11.45 -0.45 3.41
N LYS A 49 -12.46 0.41 3.59
CA LYS A 49 -13.65 0.09 4.39
C LYS A 49 -14.44 -1.07 3.78
N ASP A 50 -14.65 -1.03 2.47
CA ASP A 50 -15.36 -2.10 1.75
C ASP A 50 -14.60 -3.42 1.84
N LEU A 51 -13.27 -3.36 1.73
CA LEU A 51 -12.42 -4.53 1.87
C LEU A 51 -12.44 -5.10 3.29
N ASP A 52 -12.43 -4.26 4.33
CA ASP A 52 -12.54 -4.71 5.72
C ASP A 52 -13.87 -5.42 5.99
N ILE A 53 -14.98 -4.89 5.45
CA ILE A 53 -16.29 -5.56 5.50
C ILE A 53 -16.24 -6.89 4.75
N LYS A 54 -15.64 -6.93 3.56
CA LYS A 54 -15.50 -8.15 2.76
C LYS A 54 -14.68 -9.21 3.50
N ILE A 55 -13.56 -8.84 4.11
CA ILE A 55 -12.73 -9.75 4.92
C ILE A 55 -13.54 -10.31 6.09
N LYS A 56 -14.28 -9.46 6.80
CA LYS A 56 -15.13 -9.88 7.92
C LYS A 56 -16.21 -10.87 7.48
N ASN A 57 -16.92 -10.57 6.39
CA ASN A 57 -17.97 -11.45 5.87
C ASN A 57 -17.38 -12.77 5.38
N PHE A 58 -16.26 -12.73 4.64
CA PHE A 58 -15.56 -13.93 4.16
C PHE A 58 -15.19 -14.86 5.32
N LYS A 59 -14.60 -14.32 6.38
CA LYS A 59 -14.25 -15.08 7.60
C LYS A 59 -15.47 -15.78 8.21
N ASN A 60 -16.60 -15.06 8.32
CA ASN A 60 -17.84 -15.59 8.87
C ASN A 60 -18.47 -16.68 7.99
N GLU A 61 -18.60 -16.42 6.68
CA GLU A 61 -19.21 -17.32 5.71
C GLU A 61 -18.44 -18.64 5.58
N LYS A 62 -17.10 -18.54 5.57
CA LYS A 62 -16.21 -19.70 5.46
C LYS A 62 -15.96 -20.39 6.81
N LYS A 63 -16.50 -19.86 7.91
CA LYS A 63 -16.28 -20.35 9.28
C LYS A 63 -14.80 -20.56 9.58
N LEU A 64 -13.96 -19.62 9.15
CA LEU A 64 -12.53 -19.69 9.38
C LEU A 64 -12.26 -19.40 10.86
N GLU A 65 -11.84 -20.42 11.61
CA GLU A 65 -11.30 -20.22 12.95
C GLU A 65 -9.97 -19.48 12.83
N LEU A 66 -9.99 -18.21 13.23
CA LEU A 66 -8.78 -17.40 13.28
C LEU A 66 -8.09 -17.66 14.59
N SER A 67 -6.95 -18.32 14.53
CA SER A 67 -5.95 -18.27 15.58
C SER A 67 -5.00 -17.10 15.29
N ASN A 68 -4.32 -16.60 16.34
CA ASN A 68 -3.23 -15.64 16.17
C ASN A 68 -2.19 -16.15 15.18
N ASP A 69 -1.89 -17.46 15.21
CA ASP A 69 -1.02 -18.12 14.25
C ASP A 69 -1.84 -19.03 13.33
N LEU A 70 -2.29 -18.50 12.19
CA LEU A 70 -3.04 -19.27 11.18
C LEU A 70 -2.05 -19.96 10.23
N ILE A 71 -2.02 -21.30 10.20
CA ILE A 71 -1.22 -22.03 9.20
C ILE A 71 -1.79 -21.78 7.81
N ILE A 72 -0.99 -21.15 6.94
CA ILE A 72 -1.42 -20.75 5.60
C ILE A 72 -0.95 -21.69 4.48
N GLY A 73 0.08 -22.50 4.74
CA GLY A 73 0.66 -23.36 3.72
C GLY A 73 1.99 -23.98 4.13
N GLN A 74 2.65 -24.61 3.18
CA GLN A 74 3.92 -25.30 3.38
C GLN A 74 4.84 -25.16 2.16
N ASP A 75 6.12 -25.43 2.37
CA ASP A 75 7.10 -25.52 1.28
C ASP A 75 7.11 -26.96 0.76
N ASN A 76 6.73 -27.14 -0.50
CA ASN A 76 6.73 -28.41 -1.21
C ASN A 76 7.20 -28.17 -2.65
N ASN A 77 8.51 -27.99 -2.82
CA ASN A 77 9.12 -27.52 -4.08
C ASN A 77 8.56 -26.18 -4.57
N GLY A 78 8.29 -25.28 -3.62
CA GLY A 78 7.52 -24.06 -3.83
C GLY A 78 6.46 -23.87 -2.75
N PHE A 79 5.96 -22.66 -2.60
CA PHE A 79 4.92 -22.40 -1.62
C PHE A 79 3.57 -22.97 -2.09
N VAL A 80 2.98 -23.83 -1.28
CA VAL A 80 1.65 -24.39 -1.52
C VAL A 80 0.73 -23.95 -0.39
N PHE A 81 -0.35 -23.26 -0.76
CA PHE A 81 -1.39 -22.88 0.19
C PHE A 81 -2.08 -24.13 0.77
N LYS A 82 -2.48 -24.04 2.03
CA LYS A 82 -3.22 -25.09 2.72
C LYS A 82 -4.53 -25.44 1.99
N ASP A 83 -5.25 -24.43 1.54
CA ASP A 83 -6.46 -24.53 0.74
C ASP A 83 -6.76 -23.20 0.03
N GLU A 84 -7.73 -23.22 -0.89
CA GLU A 84 -8.12 -22.03 -1.68
C GLU A 84 -8.77 -20.93 -0.83
N ASN A 85 -9.46 -21.26 0.28
CA ASN A 85 -10.05 -20.22 1.14
C ASN A 85 -8.95 -19.44 1.86
N ILE A 86 -7.88 -20.12 2.30
CA ILE A 86 -6.70 -19.48 2.87
C ILE A 86 -5.99 -18.61 1.85
N LYS A 87 -5.82 -19.08 0.61
CA LYS A 87 -5.25 -18.27 -0.47
C LYS A 87 -6.07 -17.01 -0.74
N GLU A 88 -7.39 -17.12 -0.76
CA GLU A 88 -8.29 -15.98 -0.92
C GLU A 88 -8.19 -15.01 0.26
N LEU A 89 -8.16 -15.51 1.51
CA LEU A 89 -7.96 -14.67 2.69
C LEU A 89 -6.64 -13.90 2.60
N ILE A 90 -5.54 -14.56 2.27
CA ILE A 90 -4.22 -13.92 2.14
C ILE A 90 -4.20 -12.92 0.99
N SER A 91 -4.93 -13.20 -0.09
CA SER A 91 -5.12 -12.24 -1.19
C SER A 91 -5.84 -10.98 -0.73
N LEU A 92 -6.92 -11.12 0.05
CA LEU A 92 -7.65 -9.98 0.61
C LEU A 92 -6.80 -9.18 1.60
N GLN A 93 -6.04 -9.88 2.46
CA GLN A 93 -5.12 -9.22 3.40
C GLN A 93 -3.99 -8.48 2.67
N THR A 94 -3.44 -9.05 1.61
CA THR A 94 -2.42 -8.38 0.78
C THR A 94 -2.99 -7.12 0.12
N LYS A 95 -4.23 -7.19 -0.41
CA LYS A 95 -4.91 -6.01 -0.94
C LYS A 95 -5.09 -4.94 0.11
N ARG A 96 -5.42 -5.34 1.34
CA ARG A 96 -5.56 -4.43 2.49
C ARG A 96 -4.24 -3.71 2.79
N VAL A 97 -3.13 -4.44 2.84
CA VAL A 97 -1.78 -3.87 3.00
C VAL A 97 -1.46 -2.90 1.87
N GLY A 98 -1.76 -3.27 0.63
CA GLY A 98 -1.63 -2.37 -0.52
C GLY A 98 -2.38 -1.05 -0.29
N LEU A 99 -3.68 -1.11 0.01
CA LEU A 99 -4.51 0.09 0.17
C LEU A 99 -4.03 0.98 1.33
N LEU A 100 -3.59 0.37 2.44
CA LEU A 100 -3.00 1.08 3.58
C LEU A 100 -1.70 1.81 3.22
N THR A 101 -0.98 1.31 2.22
CA THR A 101 0.28 1.89 1.73
C THR A 101 0.11 2.73 0.46
N GLY A 102 -1.14 2.96 0.02
CA GLY A 102 -1.46 3.81 -1.13
C GLY A 102 -1.49 3.10 -2.48
N TYR A 103 -1.59 1.76 -2.50
CA TYR A 103 -1.57 0.94 -3.72
C TYR A 103 -2.77 -0.01 -3.81
N ASP A 104 -3.51 0.01 -4.91
CA ASP A 104 -4.53 -1.01 -5.20
C ASP A 104 -3.88 -2.18 -5.95
N ILE A 105 -3.35 -3.18 -5.25
CA ILE A 105 -2.61 -4.29 -5.87
C ILE A 105 -3.53 -5.28 -6.60
N VAL A 106 -3.18 -5.57 -7.86
CA VAL A 106 -3.64 -6.76 -8.58
C VAL A 106 -2.57 -7.84 -8.47
N ILE A 107 -2.91 -8.93 -7.78
CA ILE A 107 -1.98 -10.02 -7.46
C ILE A 107 -1.82 -10.94 -8.66
N SER A 108 -0.57 -11.29 -8.98
CA SER A 108 -0.24 -12.24 -10.04
C SER A 108 0.30 -13.56 -9.50
N GLU A 109 1.20 -13.50 -8.52
CA GLU A 109 1.89 -14.69 -8.01
C GLU A 109 2.29 -14.56 -6.54
N PHE A 110 2.55 -15.73 -5.94
CA PHE A 110 3.00 -15.89 -4.56
C PHE A 110 4.27 -16.73 -4.55
N ASP A 111 5.29 -16.24 -3.85
CA ASP A 111 6.55 -16.93 -3.65
C ASP A 111 6.91 -16.96 -2.16
N LEU A 112 7.62 -18.01 -1.73
CA LEU A 112 8.16 -18.06 -0.38
C LEU A 112 9.63 -17.64 -0.41
N LEU A 113 9.95 -16.59 0.34
CA LEU A 113 11.31 -16.25 0.71
C LEU A 113 11.64 -16.94 2.03
N LYS A 114 12.54 -17.93 1.98
CA LYS A 114 12.88 -18.74 3.15
C LYS A 114 13.72 -17.92 4.13
N ALA A 115 13.63 -18.26 5.42
CA ALA A 115 14.36 -17.61 6.50
C ALA A 115 15.87 -17.55 6.24
N ASN A 116 16.46 -18.65 5.75
CA ASN A 116 17.90 -18.72 5.43
C ASN A 116 18.34 -17.73 4.35
N ASP A 117 17.41 -17.32 3.47
CA ASP A 117 17.67 -16.37 2.37
C ASP A 117 17.30 -14.92 2.73
N ASN A 118 16.84 -14.71 3.98
CA ASN A 118 16.29 -13.44 4.47
C ASN A 118 16.55 -13.20 5.96
N ASN A 119 17.79 -13.45 6.40
CA ASN A 119 18.27 -13.10 7.75
C ASN A 119 17.45 -13.70 8.91
N GLY A 120 16.85 -14.88 8.71
CA GLY A 120 16.04 -15.56 9.72
C GLY A 120 14.54 -15.26 9.63
N TYR A 121 14.10 -14.36 8.74
CA TYR A 121 12.71 -13.93 8.62
C TYR A 121 12.06 -14.56 7.37
N PRO A 122 11.27 -15.64 7.50
CA PRO A 122 10.54 -16.15 6.34
C PRO A 122 9.43 -15.17 5.94
N MET A 123 9.25 -14.96 4.64
CA MET A 123 8.23 -14.05 4.11
C MET A 123 7.48 -14.70 2.95
N LEU A 124 6.17 -14.42 2.87
CA LEU A 124 5.41 -14.65 1.64
C LEU A 124 5.54 -13.41 0.77
N ILE A 125 6.22 -13.54 -0.37
CA ILE A 125 6.35 -12.50 -1.37
C ILE A 125 5.16 -12.59 -2.31
N VAL A 126 4.34 -11.55 -2.32
CA VAL A 126 3.21 -11.42 -3.23
C VAL A 126 3.59 -10.41 -4.30
N LYS A 127 3.63 -10.85 -5.56
CA LYS A 127 3.95 -9.97 -6.69
C LYS A 127 2.70 -9.63 -7.46
N GLY A 128 2.74 -8.46 -8.10
CA GLY A 128 1.64 -7.94 -8.87
C GLY A 128 1.95 -6.58 -9.45
N TYR A 129 0.89 -5.81 -9.67
CA TYR A 129 1.00 -4.43 -10.13
C TYR A 129 -0.07 -3.56 -9.48
N CYS A 130 0.22 -2.26 -9.35
CA CYS A 130 -0.79 -1.30 -8.93
C CYS A 130 -1.84 -1.13 -10.04
N ASN A 131 -3.11 -1.28 -9.70
CA ASN A 131 -4.20 -1.22 -10.66
C ASN A 131 -4.29 0.13 -11.37
N GLN A 132 -3.96 1.22 -10.67
CA GLN A 132 -4.05 2.58 -11.18
C GLN A 132 -2.81 2.96 -12.00
N SER A 133 -1.62 2.86 -11.41
CA SER A 133 -0.36 3.28 -12.07
C SER A 133 0.23 2.22 -13.01
N LYS A 134 -0.23 0.97 -12.92
CA LYS A 134 0.34 -0.21 -13.61
C LYS A 134 1.79 -0.52 -13.24
N GLU A 135 2.34 0.15 -12.23
CA GLU A 135 3.69 -0.09 -11.76
C GLU A 135 3.79 -1.46 -11.09
N VAL A 136 4.95 -2.11 -11.25
CA VAL A 136 5.27 -3.37 -10.58
C VAL A 136 5.28 -3.13 -9.06
N LEU A 137 4.57 -4.01 -8.36
CA LEU A 137 4.47 -3.99 -6.91
C LEU A 137 4.85 -5.37 -6.35
N SER A 138 5.51 -5.38 -5.21
CA SER A 138 5.73 -6.60 -4.44
C SER A 138 5.53 -6.32 -2.96
N VAL A 139 4.77 -7.18 -2.31
CA VAL A 139 4.44 -7.11 -0.89
C VAL A 139 5.02 -8.33 -0.21
N GLY A 140 5.94 -8.13 0.72
CA GLY A 140 6.42 -9.17 1.61
C GLY A 140 5.56 -9.19 2.87
N LEU A 141 4.90 -10.30 3.14
CA LEU A 141 4.19 -10.56 4.40
C LEU A 141 5.08 -11.41 5.30
N ASP A 142 5.35 -10.97 6.53
CA ASP A 142 6.11 -11.78 7.47
C ASP A 142 5.34 -13.05 7.85
N LEU A 143 6.06 -14.17 7.91
CA LEU A 143 5.54 -15.46 8.32
C LEU A 143 6.27 -15.94 9.57
N LEU A 144 5.70 -16.95 10.23
CA LEU A 144 6.42 -17.77 11.20
C LEU A 144 6.54 -19.19 10.66
N LYS A 145 7.71 -19.79 10.82
CA LYS A 145 7.89 -21.20 10.52
C LYS A 145 7.49 -22.03 11.76
N LEU A 146 6.46 -22.85 11.60
CA LEU A 146 6.02 -23.83 12.60
C LEU A 146 6.28 -25.26 12.10
N GLU A 147 6.18 -26.25 12.99
CA GLU A 147 6.38 -27.66 12.62
C GLU A 147 5.46 -28.11 11.47
N LYS A 148 4.22 -27.61 11.46
CA LYS A 148 3.17 -28.00 10.49
C LYS A 148 3.12 -27.15 9.22
N GLY A 149 3.99 -26.14 9.07
CA GLY A 149 3.96 -25.24 7.92
C GLY A 149 4.38 -23.82 8.25
N TYR A 150 3.96 -22.87 7.43
CA TYR A 150 4.12 -21.44 7.68
C TYR A 150 2.82 -20.87 8.23
N SER A 151 2.89 -20.10 9.31
CA SER A 151 1.77 -19.34 9.83
C SER A 151 1.87 -17.86 9.48
N TYR A 152 0.69 -17.24 9.39
CA TYR A 152 0.49 -15.82 9.21
C TYR A 152 -0.38 -15.28 10.34
N ARG A 153 -0.04 -14.10 10.85
CA ARG A 153 -0.81 -13.48 11.93
C ARG A 153 -1.91 -12.60 11.38
N VAL A 154 -3.15 -13.03 11.56
CA VAL A 154 -4.33 -12.39 10.96
C VAL A 154 -4.88 -11.26 11.83
N GLU A 155 -4.67 -11.35 13.15
CA GLU A 155 -5.25 -10.42 14.14
C GLU A 155 -4.26 -9.37 14.65
N ASP A 156 -2.95 -9.64 14.54
CA ASP A 156 -1.90 -8.65 14.81
C ASP A 156 -1.75 -7.68 13.63
N PRO A 157 -1.21 -6.47 13.86
CA PRO A 157 -0.79 -5.61 12.76
C PRO A 157 0.10 -6.37 11.78
N ILE A 158 -0.17 -6.18 10.50
CA ILE A 158 0.50 -6.94 9.45
C ILE A 158 1.89 -6.37 9.26
N SER A 159 2.89 -7.00 9.90
CA SER A 159 4.28 -6.72 9.63
C SER A 159 4.59 -7.07 8.16
N SER A 160 4.77 -6.03 7.35
CA SER A 160 4.85 -6.15 5.90
C SER A 160 5.74 -5.09 5.27
N VAL A 161 6.36 -5.46 4.15
CA VAL A 161 7.24 -4.59 3.38
C VAL A 161 6.69 -4.48 1.97
N VAL A 162 6.26 -3.29 1.57
CA VAL A 162 5.76 -2.99 0.24
C VAL A 162 6.86 -2.30 -0.56
N CYS A 163 7.13 -2.84 -1.74
CA CYS A 163 8.12 -2.33 -2.68
C CYS A 163 7.44 -1.99 -4.01
N ALA A 164 7.62 -0.77 -4.50
CA ALA A 164 7.04 -0.31 -5.78
C ALA A 164 8.09 0.37 -6.68
N GLY A 165 7.82 0.40 -7.99
CA GLY A 165 8.60 1.21 -8.95
C GLY A 165 10.02 0.71 -9.24
N CYS A 166 10.36 -0.52 -8.83
CA CYS A 166 11.71 -1.06 -8.97
C CYS A 166 11.99 -1.52 -10.41
N ARG A 167 12.98 -0.91 -11.07
CA ARG A 167 13.31 -1.18 -12.48
C ARG A 167 13.65 -2.65 -12.78
N ARG A 168 14.31 -3.34 -11.85
CA ARG A 168 14.74 -4.75 -12.00
C ARG A 168 13.88 -5.73 -11.19
N GLY A 169 12.70 -5.28 -10.77
CA GLY A 169 11.79 -6.06 -9.92
C GLY A 169 11.89 -5.68 -8.45
N CYS A 170 10.75 -5.69 -7.80
CA CYS A 170 10.63 -5.35 -6.39
C CYS A 170 10.84 -6.61 -5.55
N ASN A 171 11.86 -6.61 -4.70
CA ASN A 171 12.18 -7.74 -3.83
C ASN A 171 12.23 -7.29 -2.37
N PRO A 172 11.09 -7.37 -1.65
CA PRO A 172 11.00 -7.08 -0.22
C PRO A 172 11.82 -8.09 0.59
N LYS A 173 12.58 -7.58 1.56
CA LYS A 173 13.48 -8.35 2.43
C LYS A 173 13.58 -7.73 3.82
N ARG A 174 14.13 -8.48 4.76
CA ARG A 174 14.50 -8.05 6.11
C ARG A 174 16.01 -8.00 6.22
N ASP A 175 16.58 -6.96 6.83
CA ASP A 175 18.01 -6.95 7.14
C ASP A 175 18.34 -7.68 8.45
N SER A 176 19.59 -7.65 8.90
CA SER A 176 20.03 -8.33 10.12
C SER A 176 19.41 -7.77 11.40
N SER A 177 18.91 -6.53 11.37
CA SER A 177 18.20 -5.88 12.47
C SER A 177 16.70 -6.18 12.46
N GLY A 178 16.21 -6.81 11.38
CA GLY A 178 14.79 -7.04 11.13
C GLY A 178 14.10 -5.90 10.40
N ASP A 179 14.83 -4.87 9.96
CA ASP A 179 14.23 -3.73 9.25
C ASP A 179 13.90 -4.12 7.80
N GLY A 180 12.72 -3.70 7.34
CA GLY A 180 12.29 -3.94 5.96
C GLY A 180 13.12 -3.15 4.96
N TYR A 181 13.51 -3.77 3.85
CA TYR A 181 14.09 -3.08 2.69
C TYR A 181 13.66 -3.72 1.37
N CYS A 182 13.75 -2.95 0.29
CA CYS A 182 13.68 -3.48 -1.08
C CYS A 182 15.09 -3.55 -1.63
N THR A 183 15.48 -4.69 -2.21
CA THR A 183 16.88 -4.90 -2.67
C THR A 183 17.34 -3.80 -3.64
N GLU A 184 16.48 -3.42 -4.60
CA GLU A 184 16.76 -2.36 -5.58
C GLU A 184 16.72 -0.94 -5.01
N CYS A 185 16.03 -0.71 -3.88
CA CYS A 185 15.99 0.59 -3.23
C CYS A 185 17.35 0.96 -2.60
N LYS A 186 18.25 -0.01 -2.38
CA LYS A 186 19.61 0.25 -1.87
C LYS A 186 20.59 0.72 -2.96
N ILE A 187 20.20 0.69 -4.23
CA ILE A 187 21.04 1.14 -5.34
C ILE A 187 20.88 2.65 -5.52
N SER A 188 21.99 3.37 -5.68
CA SER A 188 21.98 4.81 -5.97
C SER A 188 21.18 5.12 -7.25
N ASN A 189 20.36 6.18 -7.22
CA ASN A 189 19.49 6.61 -8.32
C ASN A 189 18.37 5.61 -8.68
N SER A 190 17.95 4.78 -7.73
CA SER A 190 16.76 3.93 -7.90
C SER A 190 15.48 4.75 -7.68
N ASN A 191 14.47 4.56 -8.55
CA ASN A 191 13.12 5.10 -8.37
C ASN A 191 12.23 4.18 -7.52
N CYS A 192 12.83 3.21 -6.84
CA CYS A 192 12.15 2.26 -5.97
C CYS A 192 11.65 2.96 -4.70
N THR A 193 10.42 2.68 -4.32
CA THR A 193 9.86 3.09 -3.02
C THR A 193 9.70 1.88 -2.12
N LYS A 194 9.99 2.09 -0.83
CA LYS A 194 9.71 1.14 0.25
C LYS A 194 8.70 1.77 1.21
N THR A 195 7.62 1.06 1.49
CA THR A 195 6.73 1.34 2.61
C THR A 195 6.70 0.13 3.54
N GLU A 196 6.72 0.37 4.85
CA GLU A 196 6.68 -0.69 5.85
C GLU A 196 5.53 -0.43 6.80
N THR A 197 4.83 -1.50 7.14
CA THR A 197 3.73 -1.53 8.11
C THR A 197 4.13 -2.47 9.23
N LEU A 198 3.94 -2.05 10.48
CA LEU A 198 4.28 -2.79 11.70
C LEU A 198 3.05 -3.01 12.57
#